data_AF-A0A9D6G9C4-F1
#
_entry.id   AF-A0A9D6G9C4-F1
#
_cell.length_a   1.000
_cell.length_b   1.000
_cell.length_c   1.000
_cell.angle_alpha   90.00
_cell.angle_beta   90.00
_cell.angle_gamma   90.00
#
_symmetry.space_group_name_H-M   'P 1'
#
loop_
_entity.id
_entity.type
_entity.pdbx_description
1 polymer ?
#
loop_
_entity_poly.entity_id
_entity_poly.type
_entity_poly.pdbx_seq_one_letter_code
_entity_poly.pdbx_strand_id
1 'polypeptide(L)'
;MRDGSAALAGTGIGGTICTHPVSQVHTCRVLRWIAVSVLALVIYLQGSGAPFSNTAECQEALVVWEMADSGNWVLPRVNGELIPSKPPLYHWIAAGFSRLTGGVDERSVRLPSIVAAALGVGLVFAAAAVEWGAPSAAVAAVVLATSPEWVKWATTARTDATFALLLAASLLLGRRWLRSARTGTLLALAAAAGAATLAKGFAAAALVGLVMAIEVVRSRSARRALRAGPLAAAAAVFAAIALSWYAAAFAQAGFAFFHKQIVLENVLRFLPYEEGGPSRRHALWFYVPTLLAGMAPWSIALPHAVLRAWRERRSDAPAADFSRYLLLWFTVVFVVCTLASGKRSNYLLPLYPAAALLVGRDLAAWLEAPPSRRRERVLGAVGAAATAAVVLLAAALASWRAGWRPWTAIVPWLHAQDRILAPRMIERLGEPGLAVILLLVALAAALAVATVRRRWRALYALIGASLLLAVFTACRVVPDLEASLKSFAPFSGRVDSIVGRDPLRFFRAADLAVLFYLRRHVPVERGEFQAIGRPAYVLIWLKDWEALSAAARDGARVIETSPPASIARPNTRLLLVRIAERAG
;
A
#
# COMPACT_ATOMS: atom_id res chain seq x y z
N MET A 1 -26.10 -64.86 -60.82
CA MET A 1 -25.05 -64.44 -61.77
C MET A 1 -25.24 -62.94 -61.98
N ARG A 2 -24.33 -62.11 -61.45
CA ARG A 2 -23.39 -61.23 -62.21
C ARG A 2 -24.12 -60.34 -63.23
N ASP A 3 -24.01 -59.02 -63.28
CA ASP A 3 -23.10 -58.02 -62.73
C ASP A 3 -23.86 -56.68 -62.68
N GLY A 4 -23.42 -55.72 -61.85
CA GLY A 4 -23.98 -54.37 -61.82
C GLY A 4 -23.09 -53.41 -61.07
N SER A 5 -22.06 -52.89 -61.75
CA SER A 5 -21.18 -51.84 -61.25
C SER A 5 -21.70 -50.45 -61.62
N ALA A 6 -22.02 -49.62 -60.63
CA ALA A 6 -22.03 -48.17 -60.73
C ALA A 6 -21.64 -47.56 -59.38
N ALA A 7 -20.74 -46.58 -59.42
CA ALA A 7 -20.16 -45.88 -58.28
C ALA A 7 -21.18 -45.00 -57.54
N LEU A 8 -20.97 -44.76 -56.24
CA LEU A 8 -21.00 -43.44 -55.57
C LEU A 8 -20.84 -43.53 -54.04
N ALA A 9 -20.03 -42.60 -53.52
CA ALA A 9 -20.09 -41.95 -52.19
C ALA A 9 -19.96 -42.79 -50.90
N GLY A 10 -18.72 -42.89 -50.40
CA GLY A 10 -18.43 -43.19 -49.00
C GLY A 10 -18.35 -41.91 -48.16
N THR A 11 -19.19 -41.84 -47.14
CA THR A 11 -19.27 -40.80 -46.11
C THR A 11 -18.05 -40.82 -45.17
N GLY A 12 -17.45 -39.66 -44.93
CA GLY A 12 -16.41 -39.47 -43.91
C GLY A 12 -16.70 -38.22 -43.07
N ILE A 13 -17.42 -38.40 -41.96
CA ILE A 13 -17.59 -37.38 -40.93
C ILE A 13 -16.54 -37.62 -39.84
N GLY A 14 -15.81 -36.56 -39.49
CA GLY A 14 -15.65 -36.21 -38.07
C GLY A 14 -14.26 -36.29 -37.46
N GLY A 15 -13.73 -35.11 -37.15
CA GLY A 15 -13.24 -34.85 -35.79
C GLY A 15 -11.73 -34.87 -35.57
N THR A 16 -11.03 -33.85 -36.07
CA THR A 16 -9.69 -33.51 -35.57
C THR A 16 -9.81 -33.02 -34.12
N ILE A 17 -9.48 -33.88 -33.17
CA ILE A 17 -9.36 -33.52 -31.74
C ILE A 17 -8.13 -32.63 -31.61
N CYS A 18 -8.34 -31.31 -31.48
CA CYS A 18 -7.29 -30.38 -31.07
C CYS A 18 -6.92 -30.63 -29.60
N THR A 19 -6.01 -31.56 -29.35
CA THR A 19 -5.34 -31.72 -28.06
C THR A 19 -4.29 -30.62 -27.91
N HIS A 20 -4.67 -29.44 -27.42
CA HIS A 20 -3.65 -28.51 -26.91
C HIS A 20 -3.02 -29.11 -25.63
N PRO A 21 -1.69 -29.27 -25.57
CA PRO A 21 -1.05 -29.87 -24.41
C PRO A 21 -1.27 -28.97 -23.18
N VAL A 22 -1.75 -29.57 -22.08
CA VAL A 22 -2.08 -28.93 -20.80
C VAL A 22 -0.90 -28.08 -20.26
N SER A 23 0.34 -28.44 -20.59
CA SER A 23 1.54 -27.69 -20.26
C SER A 23 1.57 -26.27 -20.84
N GLN A 24 1.13 -26.06 -22.10
CA GLN A 24 1.15 -24.74 -22.74
C GLN A 24 0.15 -23.76 -22.11
N VAL A 25 -1.01 -24.25 -21.67
CA VAL A 25 -2.06 -23.42 -21.05
C VAL A 25 -1.61 -22.91 -19.68
N HIS A 26 -0.89 -23.73 -18.91
CA HIS A 26 -0.34 -23.32 -17.62
C HIS A 26 0.78 -22.28 -17.80
N THR A 27 1.70 -22.48 -18.75
CA THR A 27 2.80 -21.55 -19.03
C THR A 27 2.29 -20.17 -19.45
N CYS A 28 1.31 -20.10 -20.36
CA CYS A 28 0.71 -18.83 -20.79
C CYS A 28 0.02 -18.06 -19.65
N ARG A 29 -0.55 -18.76 -18.66
CA ARG A 29 -1.19 -18.12 -17.49
C ARG A 29 -0.15 -17.55 -16.52
N VAL A 30 0.92 -18.30 -16.25
CA VAL A 30 2.03 -17.85 -15.39
C VAL A 30 2.73 -16.64 -15.99
N LEU A 31 3.01 -16.65 -17.30
CA LEU A 31 3.61 -15.51 -17.99
C LEU A 31 2.76 -14.24 -17.91
N ARG A 32 1.43 -14.36 -18.04
CA ARG A 32 0.51 -13.20 -17.88
C ARG A 32 0.51 -12.66 -16.45
N TRP A 33 0.52 -13.55 -15.46
CA TRP A 33 0.64 -13.16 -14.06
C TRP A 33 1.95 -12.40 -13.77
N ILE A 34 3.07 -12.93 -14.26
CA ILE A 34 4.37 -12.28 -14.16
C ILE A 34 4.35 -10.92 -14.86
N ALA A 35 3.85 -10.85 -16.10
CA ALA A 35 3.77 -9.62 -16.86
C ALA A 35 2.95 -8.52 -16.15
N VAL A 36 1.80 -8.88 -15.57
CA VAL A 36 0.96 -7.93 -14.80
C VAL A 36 1.68 -7.47 -13.53
N SER A 37 2.36 -8.38 -12.83
CA SER A 37 3.14 -8.03 -11.64
C SER A 37 4.32 -7.12 -12.00
N VAL A 38 5.03 -7.41 -13.09
CA VAL A 38 6.15 -6.59 -13.59
C VAL A 38 5.66 -5.21 -14.04
N LEU A 39 4.50 -5.12 -14.71
CA LEU A 39 3.93 -3.84 -15.09
C LEU A 39 3.60 -2.98 -13.85
N ALA A 40 2.94 -3.57 -12.85
CA ALA A 40 2.67 -2.88 -11.59
C ALA A 40 3.97 -2.47 -10.87
N LEU A 41 4.98 -3.34 -10.88
CA LEU A 41 6.30 -3.06 -10.31
C LEU A 41 6.96 -1.85 -10.99
N VAL A 42 6.98 -1.79 -12.32
CA VAL A 42 7.53 -0.67 -13.09
C VAL A 42 6.82 0.65 -12.73
N ILE A 43 5.50 0.60 -12.56
CA ILE A 43 4.68 1.76 -12.17
C ILE A 43 5.03 2.24 -10.75
N TYR A 44 5.14 1.32 -9.79
CA TYR A 44 5.38 1.67 -8.38
C TYR A 44 6.84 1.96 -8.04
N LEU A 45 7.78 1.53 -8.88
CA LEU A 45 9.20 1.89 -8.74
C LEU A 45 9.47 3.38 -8.99
N GLN A 46 8.53 4.08 -9.64
CA GLN A 46 8.66 5.51 -9.91
C GLN A 46 8.71 6.29 -8.59
N GLY A 47 9.65 7.23 -8.48
CA GLY A 47 9.81 8.07 -7.29
C GLY A 47 10.33 7.34 -6.04
N SER A 48 10.72 6.06 -6.15
CA SER A 48 11.20 5.26 -5.01
C SER A 48 12.47 5.84 -4.34
N GLY A 49 13.29 6.58 -5.09
CA GLY A 49 14.48 7.26 -4.57
C GLY A 49 14.24 8.66 -3.98
N ALA A 50 13.00 9.14 -3.93
CA ALA A 50 12.71 10.45 -3.35
C ALA A 50 13.06 10.47 -1.84
N PRO A 51 13.65 11.54 -1.29
CA PRO A 51 13.91 11.61 0.15
C PRO A 51 12.64 11.40 0.99
N PHE A 52 12.77 10.81 2.18
CA PHE A 52 11.63 10.60 3.06
C PHE A 52 10.98 11.93 3.46
N SER A 53 9.66 11.99 3.31
CA SER A 53 8.82 13.14 3.65
C SER A 53 7.95 12.90 4.88
N ASN A 54 7.99 11.69 5.43
CA ASN A 54 7.14 11.21 6.51
C ASN A 54 7.97 10.45 7.56
N THR A 55 7.87 10.87 8.83
CA THR A 55 8.54 10.22 9.98
C THR A 55 8.25 8.73 10.06
N ALA A 56 7.07 8.28 9.61
CA ALA A 56 6.69 6.89 9.66
C ALA A 56 7.50 5.98 8.70
N GLU A 57 8.07 6.51 7.62
CA GLU A 57 9.00 5.77 6.75
C GLU A 57 10.39 5.71 7.39
N CYS A 58 10.86 6.84 7.94
CA CYS A 58 12.14 6.93 8.65
C CYS A 58 12.21 5.98 9.84
N GLN A 59 11.08 5.73 10.51
CA GLN A 59 11.01 4.74 11.58
C GLN A 59 11.38 3.32 11.10
N GLU A 60 10.83 2.88 9.97
CA GLU A 60 11.14 1.55 9.43
C GLU A 60 12.58 1.54 8.86
N ALA A 61 12.99 2.63 8.21
CA ALA A 61 14.34 2.78 7.66
C ALA A 61 15.44 2.77 8.73
N LEU A 62 15.20 3.38 9.90
CA LEU A 62 16.10 3.33 11.04
C LEU A 62 16.26 1.91 11.56
N VAL A 63 15.16 1.15 11.69
CA VAL A 63 15.25 -0.25 12.12
C VAL A 63 16.13 -1.05 11.16
N VAL A 64 16.00 -0.84 9.85
CA VAL A 64 16.86 -1.49 8.84
C VAL A 64 18.31 -1.04 8.95
N TRP A 65 18.56 0.26 9.17
CA TRP A 65 19.89 0.79 9.38
C TRP A 65 20.55 0.21 10.63
N GLU A 66 19.83 0.14 11.76
CA GLU A 66 20.32 -0.45 13.01
C GLU A 66 20.60 -1.95 12.86
N MET A 67 19.81 -2.70 12.07
CA MET A 67 20.13 -4.10 11.75
C MET A 67 21.45 -4.23 10.99
N ALA A 68 21.69 -3.33 10.03
CA ALA A 68 22.89 -3.33 9.22
C ALA A 68 24.13 -2.88 10.01
N ASP A 69 23.97 -1.89 10.89
CA ASP A 69 25.04 -1.29 11.69
C ASP A 69 25.43 -2.17 12.89
N SER A 70 24.46 -2.56 13.72
CA SER A 70 24.72 -3.36 14.93
C SER A 70 24.91 -4.86 14.66
N GLY A 71 24.50 -5.34 13.49
CA GLY A 71 24.40 -6.78 13.19
C GLY A 71 23.31 -7.52 13.98
N ASN A 72 22.48 -6.84 14.78
CA ASN A 72 21.37 -7.48 15.49
C ASN A 72 20.12 -7.60 14.60
N TRP A 73 19.93 -8.77 14.00
CA TRP A 73 18.77 -9.08 13.15
C TRP A 73 17.50 -9.41 13.93
N VAL A 74 17.61 -9.64 15.24
CA VAL A 74 16.46 -10.02 16.08
C VAL A 74 15.81 -8.76 16.65
N LEU A 75 16.53 -7.94 17.41
CA LEU A 75 15.95 -6.78 18.07
C LEU A 75 16.83 -5.52 17.93
N PRO A 76 16.94 -4.96 16.72
CA PRO A 76 17.68 -3.71 16.47
C PRO A 76 17.04 -2.55 17.25
N ARG A 77 17.73 -2.01 18.25
CA ARG A 77 17.21 -0.90 19.05
C ARG A 77 17.44 0.41 18.30
N VAL A 78 16.36 1.14 18.04
CA VAL A 78 16.45 2.45 17.37
C VAL A 78 17.11 3.47 18.31
N ASN A 79 18.17 4.10 17.83
CA ASN A 79 19.02 5.00 18.60
C ASN A 79 19.57 4.34 19.87
N GLY A 80 19.85 3.04 19.82
CA GLY A 80 20.34 2.23 20.96
C GLY A 80 19.31 1.93 22.06
N GLU A 81 18.19 2.67 22.12
CA GLU A 81 17.25 2.59 23.24
C GLU A 81 15.92 1.93 22.87
N LEU A 82 15.34 2.32 21.73
CA LEU A 82 13.93 2.08 21.45
C LEU A 82 13.70 0.74 20.78
N ILE A 83 12.96 -0.14 21.46
CA ILE A 83 12.46 -1.40 20.89
C ILE A 83 11.59 -1.08 19.64
N PRO A 84 11.75 -1.75 18.50
CA PRO A 84 10.87 -1.55 17.34
C PRO A 84 9.39 -1.78 17.66
N SER A 85 8.50 -1.12 16.91
CA SER A 85 7.03 -1.26 17.10
C SER A 85 6.42 -2.41 16.32
N LYS A 86 7.14 -2.96 15.34
CA LYS A 86 6.65 -4.03 14.46
C LYS A 86 7.60 -5.22 14.42
N PRO A 87 7.05 -6.43 14.18
CA PRO A 87 7.87 -7.61 13.89
C PRO A 87 8.73 -7.42 12.62
N PRO A 88 9.79 -8.22 12.43
CA PRO A 88 10.91 -7.83 11.59
C PRO A 88 10.80 -8.31 10.13
N LEU A 89 9.77 -9.06 9.71
CA LEU A 89 9.77 -9.65 8.36
C LEU A 89 9.95 -8.59 7.26
N TYR A 90 9.23 -7.47 7.38
CA TYR A 90 9.40 -6.34 6.47
C TYR A 90 10.85 -5.80 6.48
N HIS A 91 11.41 -5.63 7.67
CA HIS A 91 12.75 -5.11 7.89
C HIS A 91 13.83 -6.07 7.37
N TRP A 92 13.64 -7.39 7.50
CA TRP A 92 14.54 -8.40 6.93
C TRP A 92 14.54 -8.35 5.41
N ILE A 93 13.37 -8.22 4.79
CA ILE A 93 13.26 -8.06 3.34
C ILE A 93 13.93 -6.75 2.90
N ALA A 94 13.68 -5.65 3.63
CA ALA A 94 14.31 -4.36 3.36
C ALA A 94 15.83 -4.42 3.47
N ALA A 95 16.36 -5.01 4.56
CA ALA A 95 17.80 -5.20 4.76
C ALA A 95 18.42 -6.09 3.67
N GLY A 96 17.68 -7.11 3.21
CA GLY A 96 18.07 -7.92 2.05
C GLY A 96 18.20 -7.07 0.78
N PHE A 97 17.21 -6.22 0.48
CA PHE A 97 17.31 -5.29 -0.63
C PHE A 97 18.45 -4.29 -0.45
N SER A 98 18.64 -3.73 0.73
CA SER A 98 19.74 -2.81 1.03
C SER A 98 21.11 -3.45 0.79
N ARG A 99 21.28 -4.74 1.12
CA ARG A 99 22.50 -5.49 0.77
C ARG A 99 22.68 -5.65 -0.75
N LEU A 100 21.59 -5.90 -1.48
CA LEU A 100 21.64 -6.05 -2.94
C LEU A 100 21.89 -4.72 -3.68
N THR A 101 21.44 -3.60 -3.13
CA THR A 101 21.59 -2.26 -3.73
C THR A 101 22.79 -1.48 -3.20
N GLY A 102 23.55 -2.04 -2.24
CA GLY A 102 24.80 -1.47 -1.73
C GLY A 102 24.66 -0.49 -0.55
N GLY A 103 23.48 -0.38 0.06
CA GLY A 103 23.27 0.48 1.22
C GLY A 103 21.80 0.58 1.66
N VAL A 104 21.58 1.03 2.89
CA VAL A 104 20.23 1.34 3.41
C VAL A 104 19.85 2.74 2.97
N ASP A 105 18.99 2.88 1.97
CA ASP A 105 18.54 4.15 1.39
C ASP A 105 17.02 4.15 1.19
N GLU A 106 16.46 5.26 0.69
CA GLU A 106 15.00 5.39 0.50
C GLU A 106 14.45 4.32 -0.44
N ARG A 107 15.20 4.00 -1.50
CA ARG A 107 14.76 3.04 -2.50
C ARG A 107 14.73 1.64 -1.93
N SER A 108 15.83 1.17 -1.34
CA SER A 108 15.96 -0.17 -0.78
C SER A 108 14.95 -0.43 0.33
N VAL A 109 14.64 0.56 1.16
CA VAL A 109 13.65 0.42 2.23
C VAL A 109 12.22 0.46 1.68
N ARG A 110 11.94 1.09 0.53
CA ARG A 110 10.62 1.04 -0.13
C ARG A 110 10.39 -0.19 -0.99
N LEU A 111 11.44 -0.85 -1.48
CA LEU A 111 11.34 -2.04 -2.34
C LEU A 111 10.43 -3.15 -1.79
N PRO A 112 10.45 -3.51 -0.49
CA PRO A 112 9.53 -4.51 0.05
C PRO A 112 8.06 -4.16 -0.17
N SER A 113 7.66 -2.90 0.04
CA SER A 113 6.29 -2.44 -0.21
C SER A 113 5.93 -2.50 -1.69
N ILE A 114 6.83 -2.00 -2.54
CA ILE A 114 6.65 -1.92 -4.00
C ILE A 114 6.47 -3.32 -4.59
N VAL A 115 7.36 -4.25 -4.22
CA VAL A 115 7.32 -5.64 -4.66
C VAL A 115 6.08 -6.34 -4.11
N ALA A 116 5.75 -6.16 -2.83
CA ALA A 116 4.58 -6.80 -2.24
C ALA A 116 3.26 -6.34 -2.90
N ALA A 117 3.12 -5.03 -3.16
CA ALA A 117 1.96 -4.47 -3.83
C ALA A 117 1.84 -4.97 -5.28
N ALA A 118 2.95 -5.03 -6.02
CA ALA A 118 2.99 -5.56 -7.37
C ALA A 118 2.62 -7.05 -7.43
N LEU A 119 3.17 -7.86 -6.52
CA LEU A 119 2.79 -9.27 -6.36
C LEU A 119 1.32 -9.43 -5.95
N GLY A 120 0.76 -8.49 -5.18
CA GLY A 120 -0.65 -8.48 -4.81
C GLY A 120 -1.58 -8.24 -6.00
N VAL A 121 -1.21 -7.33 -6.91
CA VAL A 121 -1.91 -7.14 -8.20
C VAL A 121 -1.87 -8.41 -9.03
N GLY A 122 -0.70 -9.04 -9.11
CA GLY A 122 -0.55 -10.34 -9.75
C GLY A 122 -1.41 -11.42 -9.11
N LEU A 123 -1.42 -11.53 -7.77
CA LEU A 123 -2.19 -12.51 -7.04
C LEU A 123 -3.70 -12.37 -7.30
N VAL A 124 -4.21 -11.13 -7.36
CA VAL A 124 -5.59 -10.82 -7.74
C VAL A 124 -5.87 -11.25 -9.18
N PHE A 125 -4.97 -10.94 -10.12
CA PHE A 125 -5.08 -11.40 -11.51
C PHE A 125 -5.18 -12.93 -11.58
N ALA A 126 -4.26 -13.63 -10.91
CA ALA A 126 -4.21 -15.09 -10.92
C ALA A 126 -5.48 -15.71 -10.32
N ALA A 127 -5.98 -15.17 -9.20
CA ALA A 127 -7.19 -15.65 -8.56
C ALA A 127 -8.43 -15.46 -9.45
N ALA A 128 -8.62 -14.28 -10.04
CA ALA A 128 -9.72 -14.03 -10.96
C ALA A 128 -9.60 -14.83 -12.27
N ALA A 129 -8.39 -15.04 -12.79
CA ALA A 129 -8.18 -15.79 -14.02
C ALA A 129 -8.56 -17.27 -13.86
N VAL A 130 -8.30 -17.85 -12.69
CA VAL A 130 -8.69 -19.22 -12.35
C VAL A 130 -10.20 -19.34 -12.16
N GLU A 131 -10.84 -18.37 -11.52
CA GLU A 131 -12.24 -18.49 -11.09
C GLU A 131 -13.26 -17.96 -12.11
N TRP A 132 -12.91 -16.94 -12.88
CA TRP A 132 -13.83 -16.23 -13.79
C TRP A 132 -13.23 -15.91 -15.17
N GLY A 133 -11.97 -16.30 -15.43
CA GLY A 133 -11.31 -16.11 -16.73
C GLY A 133 -10.59 -14.76 -16.88
N ALA A 134 -9.91 -14.61 -18.02
CA ALA A 134 -8.99 -13.50 -18.31
C ALA A 134 -9.63 -12.10 -18.28
N PRO A 135 -10.88 -11.88 -18.74
CA PRO A 135 -11.52 -10.56 -18.70
C PRO A 135 -11.70 -10.04 -17.28
N SER A 136 -12.26 -10.86 -16.39
CA SER A 136 -12.39 -10.53 -14.96
C SER A 136 -11.03 -10.30 -14.30
N ALA A 137 -10.02 -11.08 -14.69
CA ALA A 137 -8.66 -10.95 -14.18
C ALA A 137 -8.01 -9.62 -14.55
N ALA A 138 -8.10 -9.22 -15.82
CA ALA A 138 -7.55 -7.96 -16.30
C ALA A 138 -8.20 -6.76 -15.60
N VAL A 139 -9.54 -6.78 -15.47
CA VAL A 139 -10.25 -5.69 -14.80
C VAL A 139 -9.92 -5.66 -13.30
N ALA A 140 -9.92 -6.79 -12.60
CA ALA A 140 -9.57 -6.84 -11.18
C ALA A 140 -8.14 -6.33 -10.91
N ALA A 141 -7.18 -6.68 -11.78
CA ALA A 141 -5.81 -6.19 -11.69
C ALA A 141 -5.73 -4.68 -11.89
N VAL A 142 -6.41 -4.12 -12.91
CA VAL A 142 -6.46 -2.67 -13.14
C VAL A 142 -7.12 -1.96 -11.96
N VAL A 143 -8.21 -2.50 -11.41
CA VAL A 143 -8.90 -1.94 -10.24
C VAL A 143 -7.94 -1.82 -9.05
N LEU A 144 -7.26 -2.91 -8.70
CA LEU A 144 -6.32 -2.88 -7.57
C LEU A 144 -5.13 -1.97 -7.88
N ALA A 145 -4.55 -2.08 -9.07
CA ALA A 145 -3.34 -1.37 -9.45
C ALA A 145 -3.50 0.15 -9.48
N THR A 146 -4.73 0.62 -9.67
CA THR A 146 -5.07 2.04 -9.78
C THR A 146 -5.86 2.58 -8.60
N SER A 147 -6.13 1.75 -7.57
CA SER A 147 -6.78 2.20 -6.34
C SER A 147 -5.83 3.09 -5.52
N PRO A 148 -6.18 4.37 -5.23
CA PRO A 148 -5.31 5.31 -4.55
C PRO A 148 -4.69 4.82 -3.23
N GLU A 149 -5.46 4.12 -2.40
CA GLU A 149 -4.93 3.61 -1.13
C GLU A 149 -3.90 2.50 -1.39
N TRP A 150 -4.14 1.63 -2.37
CA TRP A 150 -3.18 0.57 -2.74
C TRP A 150 -1.88 1.16 -3.28
N VAL A 151 -1.98 2.13 -4.19
CA VAL A 151 -0.82 2.85 -4.77
C VAL A 151 -0.02 3.55 -3.68
N LYS A 152 -0.69 4.28 -2.78
CA LYS A 152 -0.05 4.99 -1.67
C LYS A 152 0.80 4.05 -0.81
N TRP A 153 0.25 2.90 -0.42
CA TRP A 153 1.00 1.95 0.41
C TRP A 153 1.97 1.07 -0.38
N ALA A 154 1.85 1.02 -1.71
CA ALA A 154 2.87 0.45 -2.57
C ALA A 154 4.16 1.28 -2.55
N THR A 155 4.05 2.61 -2.56
CA THR A 155 5.20 3.54 -2.65
C THR A 155 5.68 4.09 -1.31
N THR A 156 5.05 3.71 -0.19
CA THR A 156 5.47 4.11 1.16
C THR A 156 6.21 2.96 1.86
N ALA A 157 7.39 3.23 2.44
CA ALA A 157 8.21 2.26 3.17
C ALA A 157 7.54 1.83 4.49
N ARG A 158 6.62 0.85 4.43
CA ARG A 158 5.76 0.42 5.54
C ARG A 158 5.36 -1.03 5.43
N THR A 159 5.17 -1.68 6.58
CA THR A 159 4.71 -3.07 6.72
C THR A 159 3.37 -3.40 6.05
N ASP A 160 2.57 -2.40 5.70
CA ASP A 160 1.18 -2.51 5.24
C ASP A 160 1.00 -3.33 3.95
N ALA A 161 1.77 -3.05 2.90
CA ALA A 161 1.64 -3.76 1.62
C ALA A 161 2.07 -5.23 1.73
N THR A 162 3.17 -5.50 2.43
CA THR A 162 3.65 -6.87 2.71
C THR A 162 2.61 -7.67 3.51
N PHE A 163 2.02 -7.04 4.54
CA PHE A 163 0.93 -7.63 5.31
C PHE A 163 -0.30 -7.94 4.46
N ALA A 164 -0.74 -6.98 3.63
CA ALA A 164 -1.91 -7.15 2.77
C ALA A 164 -1.71 -8.27 1.75
N LEU A 165 -0.53 -8.39 1.14
CA LEU A 165 -0.16 -9.49 0.24
C LEU A 165 -0.24 -10.84 0.95
N LEU A 166 0.44 -10.99 2.09
CA LEU A 166 0.54 -12.27 2.80
C LEU A 166 -0.82 -12.70 3.37
N LEU A 167 -1.61 -11.74 3.86
CA LEU A 167 -2.99 -12.00 4.28
C LEU A 167 -3.85 -12.43 3.09
N ALA A 168 -3.79 -11.73 1.96
CA ALA A 168 -4.51 -12.12 0.75
C ALA A 168 -4.12 -13.52 0.24
N ALA A 169 -2.81 -13.82 0.22
CA ALA A 169 -2.29 -15.12 -0.15
C ALA A 169 -2.81 -16.20 0.79
N SER A 170 -2.76 -15.98 2.10
CA SER A 170 -3.27 -16.93 3.10
C SER A 170 -4.76 -17.21 2.92
N LEU A 171 -5.59 -16.19 2.70
CA LEU A 171 -7.03 -16.36 2.48
C LEU A 171 -7.34 -17.08 1.15
N LEU A 172 -6.62 -16.78 0.06
CA LEU A 172 -6.83 -17.47 -1.21
C LEU A 172 -6.37 -18.93 -1.15
N LEU A 173 -5.25 -19.21 -0.46
CA LEU A 173 -4.81 -20.57 -0.15
C LEU A 173 -5.81 -21.31 0.73
N GLY A 174 -6.39 -20.62 1.72
CA GLY A 174 -7.43 -21.19 2.59
C GLY A 174 -8.63 -21.64 1.82
N ARG A 175 -9.15 -20.78 0.94
CA ARG A 175 -10.23 -21.18 0.03
C ARG A 175 -9.86 -22.38 -0.84
N ARG A 176 -8.66 -22.41 -1.39
CA ARG A 176 -8.18 -23.55 -2.20
C ARG A 176 -8.08 -24.83 -1.37
N TRP A 177 -7.64 -24.73 -0.11
CA TRP A 177 -7.60 -25.86 0.81
C TRP A 177 -9.00 -26.36 1.15
N LEU A 178 -9.96 -25.48 1.43
CA LEU A 178 -11.35 -25.86 1.73
C LEU A 178 -12.02 -26.67 0.59
N ARG A 179 -11.57 -26.47 -0.65
CA ARG A 179 -12.05 -27.22 -1.83
C ARG A 179 -11.28 -28.50 -2.11
N SER A 180 -9.97 -28.51 -1.84
CA SER A 180 -9.08 -29.60 -2.27
C SER A 180 -8.66 -30.55 -1.14
N ALA A 181 -8.79 -30.13 0.12
CA ALA A 181 -8.30 -30.79 1.32
C ALA A 181 -6.81 -31.22 1.26
N ARG A 182 -6.01 -30.61 0.37
CA ARG A 182 -4.60 -30.99 0.18
C ARG A 182 -3.72 -30.45 1.30
N THR A 183 -2.95 -31.34 1.93
CA THR A 183 -1.97 -31.01 2.98
C THR A 183 -1.03 -29.88 2.58
N GLY A 184 -0.40 -29.95 1.40
CA GLY A 184 0.52 -28.90 0.96
C GLY A 184 -0.12 -27.51 0.86
N THR A 185 -1.41 -27.43 0.52
CA THR A 185 -2.14 -26.14 0.47
C THR A 185 -2.45 -25.62 1.88
N LEU A 186 -2.74 -26.51 2.84
CA LEU A 186 -2.92 -26.13 4.24
C LEU A 186 -1.61 -25.62 4.86
N LEU A 187 -0.49 -26.30 4.61
CA LEU A 187 0.83 -25.88 5.11
C LEU A 187 1.24 -24.53 4.49
N ALA A 188 0.97 -24.32 3.20
CA ALA A 188 1.21 -23.04 2.54
C ALA A 188 0.34 -21.91 3.13
N LEU A 189 -0.94 -22.18 3.44
CA LEU A 189 -1.80 -21.25 4.17
C LEU A 189 -1.17 -20.89 5.53
N ALA A 190 -0.73 -21.89 6.29
CA ALA A 190 -0.17 -21.70 7.61
C ALA A 190 1.12 -20.87 7.56
N ALA A 191 1.97 -21.15 6.58
CA ALA A 191 3.19 -20.38 6.33
C ALA A 191 2.90 -18.93 5.95
N ALA A 192 1.94 -18.68 5.04
CA ALA A 192 1.56 -17.33 4.64
C ALA A 192 0.93 -16.54 5.81
N ALA A 193 0.07 -17.18 6.63
CA ALA A 193 -0.51 -16.56 7.81
C ALA A 193 0.54 -16.27 8.90
N GLY A 194 1.52 -17.17 9.08
CA GLY A 194 2.64 -16.97 9.98
C GLY A 194 3.53 -15.83 9.54
N ALA A 195 3.87 -15.76 8.25
CA ALA A 195 4.62 -14.65 7.66
C ALA A 195 3.85 -13.33 7.76
N ALA A 196 2.53 -13.32 7.53
CA ALA A 196 1.71 -12.12 7.72
C ALA A 196 1.74 -11.63 9.19
N THR A 197 1.74 -12.57 10.15
CA THR A 197 1.90 -12.26 11.57
C THR A 197 3.27 -11.65 11.88
N LEU A 198 4.31 -12.16 11.23
CA LEU A 198 5.67 -11.64 11.31
C LEU A 198 5.90 -10.33 10.53
N ALA A 199 4.94 -9.90 9.71
CA ALA A 199 4.97 -8.61 9.04
C ALA A 199 4.35 -7.48 9.90
N LYS A 200 3.25 -7.75 10.63
CA LYS A 200 2.49 -6.68 11.30
C LYS A 200 1.89 -7.02 12.68
N GLY A 201 2.05 -8.26 13.15
CA GLY A 201 1.48 -8.73 14.42
C GLY A 201 0.26 -9.64 14.24
N PHE A 202 -0.36 -10.02 15.36
CA PHE A 202 -1.38 -11.07 15.44
C PHE A 202 -2.71 -10.75 14.74
N ALA A 203 -2.88 -9.51 14.26
CA ALA A 203 -4.03 -9.13 13.44
C ALA A 203 -4.20 -10.04 12.20
N ALA A 204 -3.10 -10.54 11.60
CA ALA A 204 -3.19 -11.52 10.50
C ALA A 204 -3.89 -12.80 10.94
N ALA A 205 -3.40 -13.41 12.02
CA ALA A 205 -3.95 -14.66 12.55
C ALA A 205 -5.42 -14.51 12.93
N ALA A 206 -5.79 -13.39 13.56
CA ALA A 206 -7.17 -13.10 13.92
C ALA A 206 -8.09 -12.99 12.69
N LEU A 207 -7.70 -12.21 11.68
CA LEU A 207 -8.50 -12.00 10.47
C LEU A 207 -8.62 -13.28 9.64
N VAL A 208 -7.52 -14.00 9.42
CA VAL A 208 -7.50 -15.27 8.69
C VAL A 208 -8.31 -16.32 9.43
N GLY A 209 -8.07 -16.48 10.74
CA GLY A 209 -8.78 -17.42 11.59
C GLY A 209 -10.28 -17.16 11.59
N LEU A 210 -10.71 -15.90 11.70
CA LEU A 210 -12.14 -15.55 11.70
C LEU A 210 -12.83 -15.86 10.37
N VAL A 211 -12.22 -15.51 9.23
CA VAL A 211 -12.78 -15.85 7.90
C VAL A 211 -12.87 -17.37 7.74
N MET A 212 -11.81 -18.11 8.07
CA MET A 212 -11.77 -19.55 7.93
C MET A 212 -12.74 -20.27 8.87
N ALA A 213 -12.89 -19.79 10.11
CA ALA A 213 -13.85 -20.33 11.07
C ALA A 213 -15.29 -20.17 10.57
N ILE A 214 -15.64 -18.99 10.06
CA ILE A 214 -16.98 -18.75 9.50
C ILE A 214 -17.24 -19.65 8.29
N GLU A 215 -16.26 -19.86 7.42
CA GLU A 215 -16.39 -20.79 6.28
C GLU A 215 -16.59 -22.25 6.71
N VAL A 216 -15.85 -22.71 7.72
CA VAL A 216 -16.02 -24.05 8.31
C VAL A 216 -17.43 -24.23 8.89
N VAL A 217 -17.96 -23.22 9.59
CA VAL A 217 -19.33 -23.28 10.13
C VAL A 217 -20.36 -23.34 9.00
N ARG A 218 -20.15 -22.59 7.92
CA ARG A 218 -21.11 -22.50 6.81
C ARG A 218 -21.09 -23.70 5.86
N SER A 219 -19.94 -24.34 5.67
CA SER A 219 -19.77 -25.35 4.62
C SER A 219 -19.49 -26.76 5.15
N ARG A 220 -20.27 -27.76 4.69
CA ARG A 220 -20.02 -29.18 4.98
C ARG A 220 -18.69 -29.66 4.38
N SER A 221 -18.28 -29.17 3.21
CA SER A 221 -16.98 -29.52 2.63
C SER A 221 -15.82 -28.96 3.46
N ALA A 222 -15.98 -27.74 3.97
CA ALA A 222 -15.01 -27.12 4.86
C ALA A 222 -14.83 -27.92 6.16
N ARG A 223 -15.91 -28.41 6.77
CA ARG A 223 -15.83 -29.31 7.94
C ARG A 223 -15.11 -30.62 7.65
N ARG A 224 -15.32 -31.21 6.46
CA ARG A 224 -14.60 -32.41 6.04
C ARG A 224 -13.10 -32.13 5.88
N ALA A 225 -12.75 -31.03 5.23
CA ALA A 225 -11.36 -30.60 5.08
C ALA A 225 -10.68 -30.39 6.44
N LEU A 226 -11.38 -29.78 7.41
CA LEU A 226 -10.88 -29.59 8.77
C LEU A 226 -10.59 -30.92 9.48
N ARG A 227 -11.50 -31.90 9.37
CA ARG A 227 -11.33 -33.22 10.03
C ARG A 227 -10.24 -34.08 9.40
N ALA A 228 -10.05 -33.96 8.09
CA ALA A 228 -9.06 -34.75 7.35
C ALA A 228 -7.66 -34.07 7.30
N GLY A 229 -7.61 -32.76 7.52
CA GLY A 229 -6.38 -31.98 7.39
C GLY A 229 -5.41 -32.18 8.56
N PRO A 230 -4.09 -32.19 8.33
CA PRO A 230 -3.10 -32.28 9.40
C PRO A 230 -2.95 -30.94 10.14
N LEU A 231 -3.96 -30.58 10.95
CA LEU A 231 -4.03 -29.28 11.63
C LEU A 231 -2.89 -29.07 12.62
N ALA A 232 -2.41 -30.13 13.27
CA ALA A 232 -1.25 -30.04 14.15
C ALA A 232 0.02 -29.62 13.38
N ALA A 233 0.25 -30.20 12.19
CA ALA A 233 1.37 -29.79 11.34
C ALA A 233 1.21 -28.35 10.84
N ALA A 234 -0.02 -27.95 10.48
CA ALA A 234 -0.31 -26.57 10.09
C ALA A 234 -0.06 -25.58 11.24
N ALA A 235 -0.52 -25.92 12.45
CA ALA A 235 -0.29 -25.12 13.66
C ALA A 235 1.20 -25.03 13.99
N ALA A 236 1.95 -26.12 13.85
CA ALA A 236 3.39 -26.14 14.05
C ALA A 236 4.12 -25.25 13.03
N VAL A 237 3.77 -25.32 11.74
CA VAL A 237 4.33 -24.44 10.70
C VAL A 237 4.00 -22.97 10.98
N PHE A 238 2.75 -22.66 11.33
CA PHE A 238 2.35 -21.31 11.71
C PHE A 238 3.16 -20.82 12.92
N ALA A 239 3.24 -21.61 14.00
CA ALA A 239 3.95 -21.24 15.22
C ALA A 239 5.45 -21.07 14.99
N ALA A 240 6.07 -21.98 14.24
CA ALA A 240 7.49 -21.91 13.90
C ALA A 240 7.83 -20.60 13.17
N ILE A 241 6.97 -20.14 12.25
CA ILE A 241 7.21 -18.88 11.53
C ILE A 241 6.80 -17.68 12.39
N ALA A 242 5.56 -17.65 12.88
CA ALA A 242 4.98 -16.50 13.58
C ALA A 242 5.69 -16.19 14.89
N LEU A 243 6.05 -17.22 15.67
CA LEU A 243 6.58 -17.06 17.03
C LEU A 243 8.11 -17.10 17.09
N SER A 244 8.80 -17.47 16.01
CA SER A 244 10.28 -17.52 15.97
C SER A 244 10.92 -16.24 16.50
N TRP A 245 10.49 -15.10 15.96
CA TRP A 245 11.02 -13.81 16.39
C TRP A 245 10.56 -13.41 17.79
N TYR A 246 9.29 -13.62 18.15
CA TYR A 246 8.81 -13.22 19.48
C TYR A 246 9.57 -13.94 20.58
N ALA A 247 9.88 -15.23 20.40
CA ALA A 247 10.70 -15.99 21.33
C ALA A 247 12.13 -15.43 21.40
N ALA A 248 12.78 -15.21 20.26
CA ALA A 248 14.15 -14.68 20.22
C ALA A 248 14.27 -13.25 20.78
N ALA A 249 13.31 -12.37 20.46
CA ALA A 249 13.30 -11.00 20.94
C ALA A 249 12.95 -10.91 22.43
N PHE A 250 12.08 -11.78 22.93
CA PHE A 250 11.83 -11.92 24.36
C PHE A 250 13.08 -12.37 25.10
N ALA A 251 13.87 -13.31 24.54
CA ALA A 251 15.14 -13.72 25.13
C ALA A 251 16.16 -12.56 25.23
N GLN A 252 16.11 -11.57 24.33
CA GLN A 252 17.02 -10.41 24.34
C GLN A 252 16.58 -9.26 25.25
N ALA A 253 15.28 -9.01 25.40
CA ALA A 253 14.77 -7.81 26.07
C ALA A 253 13.70 -8.07 27.15
N GLY A 254 13.38 -9.34 27.41
CA GLY A 254 12.51 -9.79 28.48
C GLY A 254 11.16 -9.08 28.51
N PHE A 255 10.74 -8.69 29.71
CA PHE A 255 9.42 -8.10 29.94
C PHE A 255 9.22 -6.75 29.22
N ALA A 256 10.28 -5.95 29.03
CA ALA A 256 10.17 -4.68 28.31
C ALA A 256 9.70 -4.90 26.85
N PHE A 257 10.20 -5.95 26.20
CA PHE A 257 9.73 -6.36 24.88
C PHE A 257 8.29 -6.86 24.93
N PHE A 258 7.96 -7.76 25.87
CA PHE A 258 6.61 -8.31 26.00
C PHE A 258 5.57 -7.21 26.20
N HIS A 259 5.80 -6.29 27.14
CA HIS A 259 4.91 -5.18 27.41
C HIS A 259 4.72 -4.29 26.16
N LYS A 260 5.80 -3.98 25.44
CA LYS A 260 5.68 -3.17 24.22
C LYS A 260 4.94 -3.89 23.09
N GLN A 261 5.36 -5.11 22.76
CA GLN A 261 4.87 -5.80 21.57
C GLN A 261 3.50 -6.44 21.79
N ILE A 262 3.30 -7.12 22.92
CA ILE A 262 2.05 -7.84 23.16
C ILE A 262 1.00 -6.90 23.76
N VAL A 263 1.34 -6.18 24.83
CA VAL A 263 0.36 -5.36 25.55
C VAL A 263 0.04 -4.08 24.78
N LEU A 264 1.03 -3.20 24.55
CA LEU A 264 0.79 -1.89 23.94
C LEU A 264 0.36 -2.00 22.46
N GLU A 265 1.12 -2.75 21.65
CA GLU A 265 0.91 -2.77 20.20
C GLU A 265 -0.24 -3.68 19.72
N ASN A 266 -0.58 -4.76 20.45
CA ASN A 266 -1.60 -5.74 20.05
C ASN A 266 -2.84 -5.78 20.95
N VAL A 267 -2.77 -5.47 22.25
CA VAL A 267 -3.95 -5.50 23.14
C VAL A 267 -4.54 -4.10 23.30
N LEU A 268 -3.78 -3.16 23.86
CA LEU A 268 -4.26 -1.82 24.21
C LEU A 268 -4.65 -1.00 22.97
N ARG A 269 -4.09 -1.31 21.80
CA ARG A 269 -4.47 -0.65 20.54
C ARG A 269 -5.92 -0.91 20.10
N PHE A 270 -6.57 -1.98 20.58
CA PHE A 270 -7.99 -2.24 20.33
C PHE A 270 -8.91 -1.67 21.41
N LEU A 271 -8.35 -1.24 22.54
CA LEU A 271 -9.08 -0.62 23.63
C LEU A 271 -9.06 0.91 23.50
N PRO A 272 -10.07 1.62 24.00
CA PRO A 272 -10.05 3.07 24.07
C PRO A 272 -9.10 3.51 25.19
N TYR A 273 -7.80 3.54 24.93
CA TYR A 273 -6.77 3.93 25.90
C TYR A 273 -5.84 5.00 25.33
N GLU A 274 -5.58 6.05 26.12
CA GLU A 274 -4.86 7.26 25.69
C GLU A 274 -3.37 7.01 25.35
N GLU A 275 -2.74 5.99 25.94
CA GLU A 275 -1.33 5.65 25.66
C GLU A 275 -1.12 4.87 24.36
N GLY A 276 -2.18 4.38 23.70
CA GLY A 276 -2.11 3.65 22.42
C GLY A 276 -1.78 4.51 21.19
N GLY A 277 -1.58 5.82 21.40
CA GLY A 277 -1.38 6.84 20.38
C GLY A 277 -2.65 7.69 20.16
N PRO A 278 -2.62 8.69 19.25
CA PRO A 278 -3.72 9.64 19.07
C PRO A 278 -4.93 8.97 18.41
N SER A 279 -5.66 8.14 19.15
CA SER A 279 -6.99 7.67 18.81
C SER A 279 -7.95 8.83 19.04
N ARG A 280 -7.98 9.77 18.08
CA ARG A 280 -9.16 10.64 17.94
C ARG A 280 -10.36 9.71 17.84
N ARG A 281 -11.36 9.88 18.71
CA ARG A 281 -12.64 9.14 18.61
C ARG A 281 -13.22 9.42 17.23
N HIS A 282 -13.00 8.51 16.30
CA HIS A 282 -13.52 8.58 14.95
C HIS A 282 -14.92 7.95 14.94
N ALA A 283 -15.84 8.55 14.19
CA ALA A 283 -17.20 8.04 14.06
C ALA A 283 -17.21 6.60 13.51
N LEU A 284 -18.28 5.84 13.82
CA LEU A 284 -18.44 4.45 13.31
C LEU A 284 -18.40 4.39 11.77
N TRP A 285 -18.85 5.45 11.09
CA TRP A 285 -18.83 5.52 9.63
C TRP A 285 -17.49 5.95 9.04
N PHE A 286 -16.43 6.18 9.84
CA PHE A 286 -15.09 6.64 9.38
C PHE A 286 -14.58 5.89 8.15
N TYR A 287 -14.76 4.57 8.12
CA TYR A 287 -14.23 3.73 7.04
C TYR A 287 -15.04 3.75 5.74
N VAL A 288 -16.28 4.25 5.76
CA VAL A 288 -17.09 4.37 4.54
C VAL A 288 -16.48 5.38 3.56
N PRO A 289 -16.30 6.67 3.90
CA PRO A 289 -15.68 7.62 2.98
C PRO A 289 -14.21 7.30 2.74
N THR A 290 -13.48 6.71 3.70
CA THR A 290 -12.10 6.28 3.49
C THR A 290 -12.00 5.20 2.41
N LEU A 291 -12.88 4.19 2.45
CA LEU A 291 -12.91 3.15 1.43
C LEU A 291 -13.29 3.73 0.06
N LEU A 292 -14.31 4.60 0.01
CA LEU A 292 -14.74 5.24 -1.24
C LEU A 292 -13.67 6.19 -1.81
N ALA A 293 -12.89 6.88 -0.99
CA ALA A 293 -11.77 7.68 -1.48
C ALA A 293 -10.63 6.77 -1.97
N GLY A 294 -10.29 5.74 -1.19
CA GLY A 294 -9.18 4.86 -1.52
C GLY A 294 -9.44 3.91 -2.69
N MET A 295 -10.70 3.66 -3.05
CA MET A 295 -11.12 2.89 -4.23
C MET A 295 -11.42 3.76 -5.46
N ALA A 296 -11.34 5.09 -5.37
CA ALA A 296 -11.68 5.95 -6.51
C ALA A 296 -10.80 5.62 -7.72
N PRO A 297 -11.33 5.59 -8.96
CA PRO A 297 -12.72 5.87 -9.36
C PRO A 297 -13.66 4.66 -9.23
N TRP A 298 -13.15 3.48 -8.87
CA TRP A 298 -13.89 2.20 -8.80
C TRP A 298 -14.96 2.16 -7.71
N SER A 299 -14.95 3.12 -6.80
CA SER A 299 -15.96 3.34 -5.77
C SER A 299 -17.38 3.42 -6.31
N ILE A 300 -17.57 3.86 -7.56
CA ILE A 300 -18.88 3.89 -8.22
C ILE A 300 -19.40 2.47 -8.49
N ALA A 301 -18.50 1.53 -8.82
CA ALA A 301 -18.85 0.14 -9.10
C ALA A 301 -18.92 -0.73 -7.84
N LEU A 302 -18.22 -0.35 -6.77
CA LEU A 302 -18.12 -1.15 -5.54
C LEU A 302 -19.49 -1.48 -4.90
N PRO A 303 -20.43 -0.54 -4.68
CA PRO A 303 -21.73 -0.87 -4.10
C PRO A 303 -22.52 -1.88 -4.93
N HIS A 304 -22.48 -1.76 -6.26
CA HIS A 304 -23.17 -2.70 -7.15
C HIS A 304 -22.53 -4.09 -7.09
N ALA A 305 -21.21 -4.17 -7.11
CA ALA A 305 -20.48 -5.44 -6.99
C ALA A 305 -20.76 -6.15 -5.66
N VAL A 306 -20.76 -5.41 -4.54
CA VAL A 306 -21.11 -5.94 -3.21
C VAL A 306 -22.57 -6.39 -3.17
N LEU A 307 -23.51 -5.58 -3.67
CA LEU A 307 -24.93 -5.92 -3.69
C LEU A 307 -25.22 -7.15 -4.56
N ARG A 308 -24.55 -7.27 -5.70
CA ARG A 308 -24.66 -8.44 -6.57
C ARG A 308 -24.13 -9.69 -5.88
N ALA A 309 -22.93 -9.64 -5.30
CA ALA A 309 -22.39 -10.75 -4.52
C ALA A 309 -23.30 -11.13 -3.35
N TRP A 310 -23.92 -10.12 -2.71
CA TRP A 310 -24.89 -10.34 -1.65
C TRP A 310 -26.15 -11.04 -2.16
N ARG A 311 -26.72 -10.62 -3.29
CA ARG A 311 -27.91 -11.24 -3.90
C ARG A 311 -27.63 -12.67 -4.37
N GLU A 312 -26.46 -12.91 -4.96
CA GLU A 312 -26.01 -14.22 -5.41
C GLU A 312 -25.62 -15.15 -4.24
N ARG A 313 -25.64 -14.67 -2.98
CA ARG A 313 -25.24 -15.47 -1.80
C ARG A 313 -26.07 -16.72 -1.55
N ARG A 314 -27.21 -16.86 -2.22
CA ARG A 314 -28.10 -18.03 -2.17
C ARG A 314 -28.08 -18.87 -3.45
N SER A 315 -27.42 -18.41 -4.52
CA SER A 315 -27.23 -19.17 -5.77
C SER A 315 -26.12 -20.23 -5.69
N ASP A 316 -26.42 -21.49 -5.99
CA ASP A 316 -25.44 -22.59 -5.95
C ASP A 316 -24.44 -22.60 -7.13
N ALA A 317 -24.45 -21.56 -7.96
CA ALA A 317 -23.50 -21.42 -9.05
C ALA A 317 -22.04 -21.35 -8.52
N PRO A 318 -21.08 -22.08 -9.14
CA PRO A 318 -19.67 -22.04 -8.71
C PRO A 318 -19.06 -20.64 -8.69
N ALA A 319 -19.47 -19.78 -9.62
CA ALA A 319 -19.03 -18.38 -9.67
C ALA A 319 -19.54 -17.56 -8.47
N ALA A 320 -20.77 -17.83 -8.00
CA ALA A 320 -21.34 -17.19 -6.83
C ALA A 320 -20.65 -17.64 -5.54
N ASP A 321 -20.18 -18.88 -5.47
CA ASP A 321 -19.41 -19.40 -4.33
C ASP A 321 -18.14 -18.57 -4.06
N PHE A 322 -17.37 -18.21 -5.10
CA PHE A 322 -16.21 -17.35 -4.90
C PHE A 322 -16.59 -15.96 -4.38
N SER A 323 -17.62 -15.34 -4.98
CA SER A 323 -18.03 -14.00 -4.55
C SER A 323 -18.61 -13.97 -3.14
N ARG A 324 -19.24 -15.05 -2.68
CA ARG A 324 -19.64 -15.19 -1.27
C ARG A 324 -18.43 -15.20 -0.33
N TYR A 325 -17.40 -15.97 -0.67
CA TYR A 325 -16.15 -16.00 0.10
C TYR A 325 -15.47 -14.62 0.14
N LEU A 326 -15.41 -13.93 -1.00
CA LEU A 326 -14.84 -12.60 -1.08
C LEU A 326 -15.67 -11.56 -0.34
N LEU A 327 -17.00 -11.69 -0.37
CA LEU A 327 -17.90 -10.86 0.43
C LEU A 327 -17.67 -11.09 1.92
N LEU A 328 -17.48 -12.34 2.36
CA LEU A 328 -17.14 -12.65 3.74
C LEU A 328 -15.80 -12.01 4.14
N TRP A 329 -14.75 -12.20 3.35
CA TRP A 329 -13.44 -11.58 3.60
C TRP A 329 -13.57 -10.05 3.69
N PHE A 330 -14.20 -9.42 2.68
CA PHE A 330 -14.46 -7.98 2.65
C PHE A 330 -15.17 -7.53 3.93
N THR A 331 -16.27 -8.18 4.30
CA THR A 331 -17.08 -7.82 5.47
C THR A 331 -16.32 -8.03 6.78
N VAL A 332 -15.60 -9.13 6.95
CA VAL A 332 -14.84 -9.41 8.17
C VAL A 332 -13.79 -8.33 8.41
N VAL A 333 -12.96 -8.02 7.40
CA VAL A 333 -11.92 -6.99 7.54
C VAL A 333 -12.55 -5.63 7.82
N PHE A 334 -13.59 -5.25 7.05
CA PHE A 334 -14.27 -3.96 7.22
C PHE A 334 -14.90 -3.81 8.61
N VAL A 335 -15.61 -4.83 9.12
CA VAL A 335 -16.27 -4.80 10.43
C VAL A 335 -15.24 -4.79 11.56
N VAL A 336 -14.23 -5.67 11.52
CA VAL A 336 -13.19 -5.72 12.57
C VAL A 336 -12.45 -4.39 12.66
N CYS A 337 -12.06 -3.78 11.53
CA CYS A 337 -11.45 -2.46 11.55
C CYS A 337 -12.41 -1.39 12.08
N THR A 338 -13.69 -1.42 11.70
CA THR A 338 -14.70 -0.46 12.16
C THR A 338 -14.92 -0.50 13.68
N LEU A 339 -14.90 -1.71 14.26
CA LEU A 339 -15.06 -1.91 15.70
C LEU A 339 -13.79 -1.56 16.50
N ALA A 340 -12.62 -1.52 15.87
CA ALA A 340 -11.38 -1.14 16.55
C ALA A 340 -11.39 0.33 17.02
N SER A 341 -10.82 0.58 18.20
CA SER A 341 -10.69 1.93 18.78
C SER A 341 -9.76 2.82 17.94
N GLY A 342 -8.56 2.32 17.64
CA GLY A 342 -7.60 2.98 16.75
C GLY A 342 -8.02 2.83 15.29
N LYS A 343 -8.40 3.94 14.64
CA LYS A 343 -8.74 3.95 13.21
C LYS A 343 -7.68 4.69 12.39
N ARG A 344 -7.19 4.05 11.34
CA ARG A 344 -6.32 4.61 10.31
C ARG A 344 -6.68 4.03 8.95
N SER A 345 -6.49 4.80 7.88
CA SER A 345 -6.93 4.40 6.53
C SER A 345 -6.26 3.10 6.06
N ASN A 346 -4.97 2.93 6.38
CA ASN A 346 -4.18 1.76 6.02
C ASN A 346 -4.66 0.44 6.61
N TYR A 347 -5.43 0.47 7.70
CA TYR A 347 -5.96 -0.77 8.28
C TYR A 347 -6.95 -1.48 7.34
N LEU A 348 -7.55 -0.75 6.40
CA LEU A 348 -8.41 -1.33 5.36
C LEU A 348 -7.65 -1.98 4.21
N LEU A 349 -6.34 -1.72 4.05
CA LEU A 349 -5.57 -2.21 2.90
C LEU A 349 -5.73 -3.72 2.60
N PRO A 350 -5.79 -4.63 3.59
CA PRO A 350 -5.97 -6.06 3.34
C PRO A 350 -7.35 -6.45 2.77
N LEU A 351 -8.33 -5.54 2.75
CA LEU A 351 -9.63 -5.77 2.12
C LEU A 351 -9.62 -5.47 0.61
N TYR A 352 -8.66 -4.66 0.14
CA TYR A 352 -8.60 -4.15 -1.22
C TYR A 352 -8.51 -5.26 -2.28
N PRO A 353 -7.75 -6.36 -2.07
CA PRO A 353 -7.77 -7.48 -2.99
C PRO A 353 -9.16 -8.10 -3.17
N ALA A 354 -9.93 -8.25 -2.09
CA ALA A 354 -11.30 -8.78 -2.17
C ALA A 354 -12.25 -7.80 -2.89
N ALA A 355 -12.15 -6.51 -2.58
CA ALA A 355 -12.91 -5.46 -3.25
C ALA A 355 -12.62 -5.42 -4.76
N ALA A 356 -11.33 -5.47 -5.14
CA ALA A 356 -10.91 -5.46 -6.53
C ALA A 356 -11.38 -6.69 -7.30
N LEU A 357 -11.37 -7.88 -6.68
CA LEU A 357 -11.92 -9.10 -7.27
C LEU A 357 -13.44 -9.00 -7.49
N LEU A 358 -14.18 -8.50 -6.50
CA LEU A 358 -15.64 -8.31 -6.62
C LEU A 358 -15.99 -7.32 -7.73
N VAL A 359 -15.34 -6.15 -7.75
CA VAL A 359 -15.54 -5.12 -8.79
C VAL A 359 -15.10 -5.65 -10.15
N GLY A 360 -13.96 -6.33 -10.22
CA GLY A 360 -13.43 -6.89 -11.47
C GLY A 360 -14.36 -7.89 -12.12
N ARG A 361 -14.92 -8.83 -11.35
CA ARG A 361 -15.94 -9.78 -11.82
C ARG A 361 -17.17 -9.06 -12.35
N ASP A 362 -17.71 -8.15 -11.54
CA ASP A 362 -18.98 -7.52 -11.83
C ASP A 362 -18.89 -6.62 -13.07
N LEU A 363 -17.84 -5.80 -13.13
CA LEU A 363 -17.59 -4.93 -14.26
C LEU A 363 -17.30 -5.75 -15.53
N ALA A 364 -16.42 -6.76 -15.48
CA ALA A 364 -16.17 -7.61 -16.65
C ALA A 364 -17.44 -8.29 -17.18
N ALA A 365 -18.27 -8.84 -16.30
CA ALA A 365 -19.55 -9.43 -16.71
C ALA A 365 -20.49 -8.40 -17.35
N TRP A 366 -20.54 -7.17 -16.83
CA TRP A 366 -21.31 -6.08 -17.44
C TRP A 366 -20.76 -5.65 -18.80
N LEU A 367 -19.44 -5.74 -18.99
CA LEU A 367 -18.77 -5.45 -20.26
C LEU A 367 -18.97 -6.53 -21.33
N GLU A 368 -19.21 -7.77 -20.92
CA GLU A 368 -19.43 -8.89 -21.84
C GLU A 368 -20.90 -9.15 -22.14
N ALA A 369 -21.82 -8.71 -21.27
CA ALA A 369 -23.25 -8.85 -21.48
C ALA A 369 -23.71 -8.24 -22.83
N PRO A 370 -24.77 -8.77 -23.46
CA PRO A 370 -25.30 -8.20 -24.70
C PRO A 370 -25.53 -6.68 -24.60
N PRO A 371 -25.28 -5.92 -25.67
CA PRO A 371 -25.50 -4.49 -25.66
C PRO A 371 -26.97 -4.19 -25.32
N SER A 372 -27.17 -3.28 -24.37
CA SER A 372 -28.50 -2.81 -23.97
C SER A 372 -28.52 -1.28 -24.00
N ARG A 373 -29.70 -0.67 -24.24
CA ARG A 373 -29.84 0.80 -24.26
C ARG A 373 -29.32 1.45 -22.98
N ARG A 374 -29.59 0.82 -21.81
CA ARG A 374 -29.08 1.30 -20.53
C ARG A 374 -27.56 1.26 -20.48
N ARG A 375 -26.95 0.14 -20.90
CA ARG A 375 -25.50 -0.01 -20.96
C ARG A 375 -24.87 1.03 -21.88
N GLU A 376 -25.38 1.21 -23.09
CA GLU A 376 -24.87 2.20 -24.03
C GLU A 376 -24.98 3.63 -23.49
N ARG A 377 -26.08 3.98 -22.80
CA ARG A 377 -26.21 5.29 -22.14
C ARG A 377 -25.18 5.51 -21.04
N VAL A 378 -24.99 4.52 -20.16
CA VAL A 378 -24.00 4.60 -19.07
C VAL A 378 -22.59 4.73 -19.66
N LEU A 379 -22.26 3.96 -20.68
CA LEU A 379 -20.96 4.02 -21.35
C LEU A 379 -20.74 5.31 -22.11
N GLY A 380 -21.79 5.83 -22.76
CA GLY A 380 -21.80 7.14 -23.37
C GLY A 380 -21.50 8.23 -22.34
N ALA A 381 -22.15 8.18 -21.18
CA ALA A 381 -21.94 9.13 -20.09
C ALA A 381 -20.53 9.01 -19.48
N VAL A 382 -20.03 7.79 -19.24
CA VAL A 382 -18.66 7.55 -18.75
C VAL A 382 -17.62 8.04 -19.76
N GLY A 383 -17.82 7.73 -21.04
CA GLY A 383 -16.93 8.19 -22.11
C GLY A 383 -16.94 9.72 -22.25
N ALA A 384 -18.12 10.34 -22.21
CA ALA A 384 -18.26 11.79 -22.21
C ALA A 384 -17.62 12.45 -20.97
N ALA A 385 -17.82 11.89 -19.78
CA ALA A 385 -17.21 12.37 -18.55
C ALA A 385 -15.67 12.22 -18.57
N ALA A 386 -15.15 11.10 -19.06
CA ALA A 386 -13.72 10.88 -19.24
C ALA A 386 -13.12 11.88 -20.24
N THR A 387 -13.76 12.07 -21.39
CA THR A 387 -13.37 13.10 -22.37
C THR A 387 -13.38 14.49 -21.75
N ALA A 388 -14.46 14.87 -21.05
CA ALA A 388 -14.58 16.17 -20.40
C ALA A 388 -13.49 16.38 -19.35
N ALA A 389 -13.20 15.37 -18.53
CA ALA A 389 -12.11 15.44 -17.55
C ALA A 389 -10.74 15.67 -18.20
N VAL A 390 -10.44 14.96 -19.30
CA VAL A 390 -9.18 15.14 -20.05
C VAL A 390 -9.12 16.51 -20.73
N VAL A 391 -10.23 16.99 -21.30
CA VAL A 391 -10.31 18.34 -21.90
C VAL A 391 -10.12 19.43 -20.85
N LEU A 392 -10.76 19.31 -19.69
CA LEU A 392 -10.61 20.26 -18.59
C LEU A 392 -9.18 20.28 -18.05
N LEU A 393 -8.53 19.10 -17.97
CA LEU A 393 -7.11 19.02 -17.62
C LEU A 393 -6.23 19.71 -18.66
N ALA A 394 -6.43 19.42 -19.95
CA ALA A 394 -5.68 20.06 -21.04
C ALA A 394 -5.89 21.57 -21.06
N ALA A 395 -7.13 22.04 -20.86
CA ALA A 395 -7.47 23.45 -20.78
C ALA A 395 -6.81 24.12 -19.57
N ALA A 396 -6.85 23.49 -18.38
CA ALA A 396 -6.18 24.01 -17.20
C ALA A 396 -4.66 24.18 -17.41
N LEU A 397 -4.02 23.21 -18.08
CA LEU A 397 -2.61 23.26 -18.45
C LEU A 397 -2.32 24.32 -19.53
N ALA A 398 -3.21 24.51 -20.50
CA ALA A 398 -3.08 25.56 -21.51
C ALA A 398 -3.27 26.97 -20.92
N SER A 399 -4.26 27.16 -20.04
CA SER A 399 -4.45 28.39 -19.28
C SER A 399 -3.22 28.70 -18.42
N TRP A 400 -2.63 27.67 -17.79
CA TRP A 400 -1.37 27.80 -17.07
C TRP A 400 -0.28 28.39 -17.98
N ARG A 401 -0.12 27.89 -19.20
CA ARG A 401 0.88 28.39 -20.15
C ARG A 401 0.58 29.82 -20.64
N ALA A 402 -0.70 30.20 -20.70
CA ALA A 402 -1.14 31.55 -21.02
C ALA A 402 -1.01 32.55 -19.84
N GLY A 403 -0.41 32.14 -18.72
CA GLY A 403 -0.27 32.97 -17.51
C GLY A 403 -1.52 33.04 -16.64
N TRP A 404 -2.62 32.41 -17.05
CA TRP A 404 -3.86 32.36 -16.28
C TRP A 404 -3.76 31.27 -15.21
N ARG A 405 -4.34 31.53 -14.04
CA ARG A 405 -4.20 30.67 -12.84
C ARG A 405 -5.56 30.22 -12.30
N PRO A 406 -6.41 29.51 -13.08
CA PRO A 406 -7.79 29.22 -12.70
C PRO A 406 -7.95 28.41 -11.39
N TRP A 407 -6.95 27.62 -10.99
CA TRP A 407 -6.99 26.86 -9.74
C TRP A 407 -6.93 27.73 -8.49
N THR A 408 -6.50 29.00 -8.55
CA THR A 408 -6.52 29.89 -7.38
C THR A 408 -7.94 30.09 -6.84
N ALA A 409 -8.96 29.98 -7.70
CA ALA A 409 -10.36 29.98 -7.29
C ALA A 409 -10.78 28.71 -6.54
N ILE A 410 -10.11 27.58 -6.79
CA ILE A 410 -10.42 26.26 -6.21
C ILE A 410 -9.62 26.02 -4.93
N VAL A 411 -8.38 26.53 -4.86
CA VAL A 411 -7.47 26.35 -3.71
C VAL A 411 -8.15 26.63 -2.36
N PRO A 412 -8.92 27.73 -2.15
CA PRO A 412 -9.59 27.99 -0.87
C PRO A 412 -10.51 26.87 -0.38
N TRP A 413 -11.06 26.08 -1.30
CA TRP A 413 -11.98 24.98 -1.02
C TRP A 413 -11.29 23.65 -0.74
N LEU A 414 -9.97 23.58 -0.97
CA LEU A 414 -9.18 22.39 -0.69
C LEU A 414 -8.92 22.22 0.81
N HIS A 415 -8.68 20.97 1.23
CA HIS A 415 -8.20 20.70 2.59
C HIS A 415 -6.90 21.46 2.87
N ALA A 416 -6.64 21.78 4.14
CA ALA A 416 -5.51 22.63 4.55
C ALA A 416 -4.13 22.14 4.05
N GLN A 417 -3.92 20.82 3.93
CA GLN A 417 -2.69 20.27 3.37
C GLN A 417 -2.63 20.45 1.85
N ASP A 418 -3.73 20.18 1.18
CA ASP A 418 -3.85 20.28 -0.28
C ASP A 418 -3.80 21.73 -0.76
N ARG A 419 -4.22 22.69 0.07
CA ARG A 419 -4.04 24.13 -0.19
C ARG A 419 -2.60 24.55 -0.45
N ILE A 420 -1.66 23.87 0.20
CA ILE A 420 -0.23 24.17 0.08
C ILE A 420 0.43 23.25 -0.96
N LEU A 421 -0.01 21.98 -1.03
CA LEU A 421 0.53 21.01 -1.99
C LEU A 421 0.07 21.30 -3.42
N ALA A 422 -1.20 21.59 -3.65
CA ALA A 422 -1.77 21.71 -5.00
C ALA A 422 -1.12 22.82 -5.85
N PRO A 423 -0.94 24.06 -5.37
CA PRO A 423 -0.25 25.09 -6.16
C PRO A 423 1.18 24.68 -6.51
N ARG A 424 1.89 24.05 -5.57
CA ARG A 424 3.27 23.61 -5.75
C ARG A 424 3.38 22.38 -6.65
N MET A 425 2.42 21.46 -6.61
CA MET A 425 2.30 20.36 -7.59
C MET A 425 2.20 20.93 -9.00
N ILE A 426 1.34 21.94 -9.16
CA ILE A 426 1.10 22.58 -10.45
C ILE A 426 2.35 23.32 -10.95
N GLU A 427 3.07 24.02 -10.07
CA GLU A 427 4.36 24.64 -10.41
C GLU A 427 5.44 23.61 -10.76
N ARG A 428 5.54 22.51 -10.01
CA ARG A 428 6.57 21.48 -10.20
C ARG A 428 6.35 20.58 -11.40
N LEU A 429 5.10 20.37 -11.80
CA LEU A 429 4.79 19.76 -13.08
C LEU A 429 5.31 20.61 -14.26
N GLY A 430 5.80 21.83 -13.99
CA GLY A 430 6.51 22.69 -14.93
C GLY A 430 5.58 23.26 -15.99
N GLU A 431 6.11 24.12 -16.87
CA GLU A 431 5.45 24.44 -18.14
C GLU A 431 5.07 23.13 -18.82
N PRO A 432 3.77 22.74 -18.87
CA PRO A 432 3.41 21.56 -19.61
C PRO A 432 3.83 21.83 -21.05
N GLY A 433 4.85 21.10 -21.51
CA GLY A 433 5.32 21.25 -22.88
C GLY A 433 4.12 21.11 -23.81
N LEU A 434 4.08 21.87 -24.90
CA LEU A 434 2.98 21.84 -25.87
C LEU A 434 2.62 20.39 -26.26
N ALA A 435 3.62 19.50 -26.31
CA ALA A 435 3.47 18.07 -26.51
C ALA A 435 2.52 17.37 -25.50
N VAL A 436 2.59 17.67 -24.21
CA VAL A 436 1.71 17.07 -23.18
C VAL A 436 0.27 17.51 -23.39
N ILE A 437 0.05 18.79 -23.68
CA ILE A 437 -1.28 19.32 -23.98
C ILE A 437 -1.84 18.65 -25.25
N LEU A 438 -1.04 18.57 -26.31
CA LEU A 438 -1.43 17.91 -27.56
C LEU A 438 -1.75 16.42 -27.36
N LEU A 439 -1.00 15.71 -26.51
CA LEU A 439 -1.29 14.32 -26.17
C LEU A 439 -2.61 14.17 -25.40
N LEU A 440 -2.91 15.08 -24.47
CA LEU A 440 -4.21 15.09 -23.77
C LEU A 440 -5.35 15.40 -24.72
N VAL A 441 -5.18 16.34 -25.65
CA VAL A 441 -6.17 16.64 -26.70
C VAL A 441 -6.38 15.43 -27.62
N ALA A 442 -5.31 14.75 -28.02
CA ALA A 442 -5.40 13.52 -28.83
C ALA A 442 -6.11 12.39 -28.06
N LEU A 443 -5.84 12.23 -26.76
CA LEU A 443 -6.52 11.27 -25.90
C LEU A 443 -8.02 11.61 -25.77
N ALA A 444 -8.37 12.88 -25.55
CA ALA A 444 -9.76 13.34 -25.51
C ALA A 444 -10.49 13.05 -26.83
N ALA A 445 -9.84 13.32 -27.97
CA ALA A 445 -10.37 13.01 -29.28
C ALA A 445 -10.57 11.49 -29.46
N ALA A 446 -9.60 10.67 -29.05
CA ALA A 446 -9.71 9.21 -29.13
C ALA A 446 -10.84 8.66 -28.24
N LEU A 447 -10.99 9.18 -27.02
CA LEU A 447 -12.10 8.86 -26.12
C LEU A 447 -13.45 9.26 -26.71
N ALA A 448 -13.56 10.48 -27.26
CA ALA A 448 -14.76 10.97 -27.93
C ALA A 448 -15.14 10.10 -29.14
N VAL A 449 -14.17 9.81 -30.02
CA VAL A 449 -14.39 8.94 -31.19
C VAL A 449 -14.80 7.54 -30.78
N ALA A 450 -14.13 6.94 -29.77
CA ALA A 450 -14.51 5.63 -29.26
C ALA A 450 -15.93 5.62 -28.69
N THR A 451 -16.33 6.71 -28.00
CA THR A 451 -17.67 6.87 -27.43
C THR A 451 -18.73 7.03 -28.51
N VAL A 452 -18.55 7.97 -29.45
CA VAL A 452 -19.50 8.26 -30.54
C VAL A 452 -19.65 7.08 -31.49
N ARG A 453 -18.53 6.43 -31.86
CA ARG A 453 -18.54 5.23 -32.71
C ARG A 453 -18.90 3.94 -31.95
N ARG A 454 -19.28 4.04 -30.68
CA ARG A 454 -19.66 2.90 -29.81
C ARG A 454 -18.60 1.79 -29.78
N ARG A 455 -17.32 2.14 -29.90
CA ARG A 455 -16.18 1.22 -29.83
C ARG A 455 -15.81 0.97 -28.37
N TRP A 456 -16.69 0.31 -27.64
CA TRP A 456 -16.59 0.14 -26.18
C TRP A 456 -15.28 -0.52 -25.74
N ARG A 457 -14.80 -1.54 -26.44
CA ARG A 457 -13.51 -2.18 -26.13
C ARG A 457 -12.33 -1.19 -26.16
N ALA A 458 -12.30 -0.32 -27.17
CA ALA A 458 -11.28 0.73 -27.27
C ALA A 458 -11.45 1.77 -26.15
N LEU A 459 -12.68 2.14 -25.81
CA LEU A 459 -12.97 3.07 -24.72
C LEU A 459 -12.40 2.58 -23.38
N TYR A 460 -12.64 1.32 -23.00
CA TYR A 460 -12.10 0.79 -21.73
C TYR A 460 -10.59 0.65 -21.75
N ALA A 461 -10.01 0.27 -22.88
CA ALA A 461 -8.56 0.19 -23.01
C ALA A 461 -7.91 1.57 -22.82
N LEU A 462 -8.50 2.62 -23.42
CA LEU A 462 -8.04 4.00 -23.27
C LEU A 462 -8.19 4.50 -21.83
N ILE A 463 -9.33 4.23 -21.17
CA ILE A 463 -9.55 4.62 -19.75
C ILE A 463 -8.60 3.86 -18.82
N GLY A 464 -8.42 2.55 -19.03
CA GLY A 464 -7.49 1.76 -18.22
C GLY A 464 -6.05 2.23 -18.39
N ALA A 465 -5.61 2.51 -19.62
CA ALA A 465 -4.29 3.04 -19.91
C ALA A 465 -4.10 4.44 -19.33
N SER A 466 -5.09 5.32 -19.41
CA SER A 466 -5.00 6.67 -18.84
C SER A 466 -4.94 6.66 -17.31
N LEU A 467 -5.67 5.77 -16.65
CA LEU A 467 -5.58 5.57 -15.20
C LEU A 467 -4.20 5.04 -14.79
N LEU A 468 -3.67 4.03 -15.48
CA LEU A 468 -2.33 3.50 -15.21
C LEU A 468 -1.25 4.56 -15.44
N LEU A 469 -1.37 5.37 -16.50
CA LEU A 469 -0.47 6.49 -16.77
C LEU A 469 -0.58 7.57 -15.70
N ALA A 470 -1.79 7.91 -15.24
CA ALA A 470 -1.99 8.86 -14.15
C ALA A 470 -1.32 8.38 -12.85
N VAL A 471 -1.44 7.09 -12.54
CA VAL A 471 -0.78 6.46 -11.39
C VAL A 471 0.74 6.47 -11.56
N PHE A 472 1.25 6.15 -12.74
CA PHE A 472 2.69 6.23 -13.07
C PHE A 472 3.23 7.64 -12.81
N THR A 473 2.56 8.66 -13.34
CA THR A 473 2.94 10.07 -13.14
C THR A 473 2.85 10.47 -11.67
N ALA A 474 1.79 10.05 -10.97
CA ALA A 474 1.62 10.35 -9.55
C ALA A 474 2.75 9.72 -8.71
N CYS A 475 3.11 8.46 -8.96
CA CYS A 475 4.23 7.79 -8.30
C CYS A 475 5.56 8.50 -8.58
N ARG A 476 5.73 9.08 -9.77
CA ARG A 476 6.95 9.81 -10.13
C ARG A 476 7.06 11.19 -9.48
N VAL A 477 5.96 11.93 -9.39
CA VAL A 477 5.96 13.37 -9.07
C VAL A 477 5.65 13.64 -7.60
N VAL A 478 4.68 12.93 -7.03
CA VAL A 478 4.19 13.21 -5.66
C VAL A 478 5.29 13.02 -4.61
N PRO A 479 6.04 11.89 -4.58
CA PRO A 479 7.07 11.68 -3.57
C PRO A 479 8.15 12.76 -3.60
N ASP A 480 8.64 13.12 -4.79
CA ASP A 480 9.64 14.17 -4.94
C ASP A 480 9.12 15.50 -4.39
N LEU A 481 7.86 15.86 -4.70
CA LEU A 481 7.25 17.10 -4.19
C LEU A 481 7.13 17.09 -2.68
N GLU A 482 6.63 16.02 -2.10
CA GLU A 482 6.54 15.96 -0.65
C GLU A 482 7.92 16.06 0.00
N ALA A 483 8.92 15.40 -0.58
CA ALA A 483 10.30 15.45 -0.13
C ALA A 483 10.86 16.88 -0.13
N SER A 484 10.63 17.67 -1.18
CA SER A 484 11.15 19.04 -1.24
C SER A 484 10.53 20.00 -0.23
N LEU A 485 9.39 19.63 0.36
CA LEU A 485 8.67 20.49 1.28
C LEU A 485 8.85 20.09 2.74
N LYS A 486 9.03 18.79 2.99
CA LYS A 486 8.98 18.21 4.35
C LYS A 486 10.24 17.45 4.72
N SER A 487 11.08 17.05 3.76
CA SER A 487 12.19 16.15 4.05
C SER A 487 13.25 16.83 4.91
N PHE A 488 13.72 16.09 5.91
CA PHE A 488 14.83 16.49 6.74
C PHE A 488 16.19 16.16 6.10
N ALA A 489 16.24 15.51 4.92
CA ALA A 489 17.50 15.13 4.29
C ALA A 489 18.43 16.34 4.04
N PRO A 490 17.97 17.46 3.41
CA PRO A 490 18.85 18.60 3.17
C PRO A 490 19.28 19.30 4.45
N PHE A 491 18.39 19.36 5.45
CA PHE A 491 18.69 19.93 6.77
C PHE A 491 19.74 19.08 7.50
N SER A 492 19.57 17.76 7.51
CA SER A 492 20.49 16.83 8.19
C SER A 492 21.87 16.84 7.52
N GLY A 493 21.96 16.96 6.20
CA GLY A 493 23.23 17.13 5.50
C GLY A 493 23.97 18.41 5.90
N ARG A 494 23.25 19.53 6.09
CA ARG A 494 23.86 20.77 6.61
C ARG A 494 24.29 20.62 8.07
N VAL A 495 23.46 20.01 8.91
CA VAL A 495 23.82 19.70 10.31
C VAL A 495 25.09 18.88 10.36
N ASP A 496 25.20 17.83 9.54
CA ASP A 496 26.39 16.97 9.50
C ASP A 496 27.64 17.75 9.05
N SER A 497 27.52 18.62 8.04
CA SER A 497 28.65 19.46 7.59
C SER A 497 29.11 20.50 8.62
N ILE A 498 28.21 21.00 9.46
CA ILE A 498 28.50 22.03 10.46
C ILE A 498 29.08 21.39 11.72
N VAL A 499 28.46 20.31 12.18
CA VAL A 499 28.80 19.66 13.45
C VAL A 499 29.99 18.71 13.28
N GLY A 500 30.10 18.01 12.15
CA GLY A 500 31.11 16.97 11.94
C GLY A 500 31.10 15.96 13.09
N ARG A 501 32.25 15.82 13.77
CA ARG A 501 32.42 14.90 14.91
C ARG A 501 32.17 15.54 16.27
N ASP A 502 31.79 16.82 16.32
CA ASP A 502 31.53 17.50 17.59
C ASP A 502 30.31 16.90 18.31
N PRO A 503 30.24 17.03 19.66
CA PRO A 503 29.11 16.54 20.43
C PRO A 503 27.77 17.13 19.94
N LEU A 504 26.88 16.25 19.49
CA LEU A 504 25.51 16.57 19.10
C LEU A 504 24.53 15.90 20.08
N ARG A 505 23.51 16.65 20.50
CA ARG A 505 22.43 16.13 21.35
C ARG A 505 21.07 16.56 20.84
N PHE A 506 20.05 15.74 21.02
CA PHE A 506 18.66 16.20 20.97
C PHE A 506 18.25 16.75 22.33
N PHE A 507 17.45 17.80 22.35
CA PHE A 507 16.79 18.26 23.58
C PHE A 507 15.34 17.79 23.61
N ARG A 508 14.95 17.11 24.70
CA ARG A 508 13.64 16.53 25.01
C ARG A 508 13.14 15.42 24.08
N ALA A 509 13.20 15.62 22.76
CA ALA A 509 12.63 14.70 21.79
C ALA A 509 13.47 14.61 20.51
N ALA A 510 13.85 13.37 20.16
CA ALA A 510 14.53 13.07 18.90
C ALA A 510 13.58 13.10 17.70
N ASP A 511 14.13 13.36 16.52
CA ASP A 511 13.46 13.15 15.25
C ASP A 511 14.08 11.97 14.48
N LEU A 512 13.23 11.02 14.09
CA LEU A 512 13.66 9.78 13.43
C LEU A 512 14.20 10.03 12.01
N ALA A 513 13.72 11.07 11.31
CA ALA A 513 14.25 11.39 10.00
C ALA A 513 15.67 11.94 10.11
N VAL A 514 15.91 12.83 11.08
CA VAL A 514 17.25 13.37 11.31
C VAL A 514 18.24 12.29 11.73
N LEU A 515 17.86 11.41 12.66
CA LEU A 515 18.69 10.26 13.05
C LEU A 515 19.06 9.37 11.84
N PHE A 516 18.07 9.08 10.98
CA PHE A 516 18.30 8.28 9.78
C PHE A 516 19.32 8.94 8.84
N TYR A 517 19.16 10.23 8.57
CA TYR A 517 20.04 10.94 7.64
C TYR A 517 21.42 11.24 8.21
N LEU A 518 21.55 11.43 9.52
CA LEU A 518 22.85 11.61 10.18
C LEU A 518 23.65 10.30 10.33
N ARG A 519 23.00 9.14 10.22
CA ARG A 519 23.65 7.82 10.33
C ARG A 519 24.49 7.64 11.59
N ARG A 520 24.03 8.21 12.71
CA ARG A 520 24.68 8.07 14.00
C ARG A 520 23.68 8.14 15.13
N HIS A 521 24.00 7.49 16.24
CA HIS A 521 23.26 7.64 17.48
C HIS A 521 23.48 9.03 18.05
N VAL A 522 22.39 9.71 18.41
CA VAL A 522 22.41 11.05 19.00
C VAL A 522 21.70 10.98 20.35
N PRO A 523 22.39 11.22 21.47
CA PRO A 523 21.78 11.20 22.80
C PRO A 523 20.63 12.20 22.92
N VAL A 524 19.61 11.83 23.70
CA VAL A 524 18.47 12.71 24.00
C VAL A 524 18.59 13.24 25.42
N GLU A 525 18.86 14.54 25.56
CA GLU A 525 18.90 15.21 26.84
C GLU A 525 17.48 15.56 27.32
N ARG A 526 17.10 15.04 28.49
CA ARG A 526 15.75 15.26 29.06
C ARG A 526 15.74 16.20 30.27
N GLY A 527 16.92 16.56 30.77
CA GLY A 527 17.08 17.49 31.89
C GLY A 527 16.92 18.96 31.49
N GLU A 528 17.48 19.85 32.31
CA GLU A 528 17.49 21.28 32.04
C GLU A 528 18.43 21.63 30.88
N PHE A 529 18.05 22.64 30.08
CA PHE A 529 18.85 23.04 28.91
C PHE A 529 20.24 23.55 29.31
N GLN A 530 20.34 24.21 30.46
CA GLN A 530 21.60 24.73 30.99
C GLN A 530 22.56 23.63 31.49
N ALA A 531 22.06 22.44 31.78
CA ALA A 531 22.86 21.29 32.20
C ALA A 531 23.59 20.61 31.03
N ILE A 532 23.29 21.00 29.78
CA ILE A 532 24.01 20.49 28.61
C ILE A 532 25.45 20.99 28.65
N GLY A 533 26.41 20.06 28.62
CA GLY A 533 27.84 20.37 28.61
C GLY A 533 28.22 21.33 27.47
N ARG A 534 29.14 22.26 27.75
CA ARG A 534 29.63 23.27 26.81
C ARG A 534 31.08 22.95 26.41
N PRO A 535 31.51 23.14 25.15
CA PRO A 535 30.70 23.51 23.99
C PRO A 535 29.92 22.31 23.44
N ALA A 536 28.72 22.56 22.89
CA ALA A 536 27.91 21.51 22.27
C ALA A 536 26.98 22.05 21.18
N TYR A 537 26.60 21.15 20.27
CA TYR A 537 25.50 21.36 19.34
C TYR A 537 24.25 20.65 19.83
N VAL A 538 23.11 21.34 19.74
CA VAL A 538 21.83 20.86 20.23
C VAL A 538 20.77 20.99 19.14
N LEU A 539 20.10 19.87 18.86
CA LEU A 539 18.88 19.83 18.06
C LEU A 539 17.68 20.02 18.97
N ILE A 540 16.95 21.11 18.80
CA ILE A 540 15.81 21.48 19.64
C ILE A 540 14.61 21.89 18.79
N TRP A 541 13.41 21.44 19.15
CA TRP A 541 12.20 21.87 18.46
C TRP A 541 11.91 23.34 18.72
N LEU A 542 11.42 24.06 17.71
CA LEU A 542 11.12 25.49 17.80
C LEU A 542 10.21 25.82 18.99
N LYS A 543 9.17 25.02 19.22
CA LYS A 543 8.27 25.16 20.37
C LYS A 543 9.01 25.09 21.72
N ASP A 544 10.02 24.21 21.82
CA ASP A 544 10.76 23.98 23.06
C ASP A 544 11.79 25.08 23.25
N TRP A 545 12.42 25.53 22.16
CA TRP A 545 13.28 26.70 22.14
C TRP A 545 12.54 27.96 22.59
N GLU A 546 11.36 28.22 22.02
CA GLU A 546 10.49 29.35 22.36
C GLU A 546 10.01 29.32 23.82
N ALA A 547 9.91 28.13 24.42
CA ALA A 547 9.55 27.96 25.83
C ALA A 547 10.73 28.19 26.82
N LEU A 548 11.98 28.25 26.35
CA LEU A 548 13.14 28.54 27.22
C LEU A 548 13.14 30.01 27.68
N SER A 549 13.58 30.26 28.92
CA SER A 549 13.80 31.61 29.43
C SER A 549 14.98 32.30 28.73
N ALA A 550 15.04 33.64 28.76
CA ALA A 550 16.16 34.39 28.20
C ALA A 550 17.52 33.96 28.80
N ALA A 551 17.55 33.74 30.12
CA ALA A 551 18.74 33.25 30.82
C ALA A 551 19.17 31.84 30.36
N ALA A 552 18.23 30.97 30.00
CA ALA A 552 18.55 29.64 29.49
C ALA A 552 19.16 29.68 28.08
N ARG A 553 18.80 30.68 27.28
CA ARG A 553 19.35 30.88 25.92
C ARG A 553 20.68 31.63 25.92
N ASP A 554 21.16 32.08 27.07
CA ASP A 554 22.39 32.85 27.16
C ASP A 554 23.63 32.02 26.74
N GLY A 555 24.40 32.58 25.80
CA GLY A 555 25.52 31.89 25.12
C GLY A 555 25.10 30.83 24.08
N ALA A 556 23.81 30.72 23.74
CA ALA A 556 23.30 29.79 22.73
C ALA A 556 22.82 30.52 21.47
N ARG A 557 23.27 30.10 20.29
CA ARG A 557 22.93 30.71 19.00
C ARG A 557 22.32 29.69 18.03
N VAL A 558 21.19 30.03 17.42
CA VAL A 558 20.60 29.26 16.31
C VAL A 558 21.49 29.40 15.08
N ILE A 559 21.90 28.28 14.51
CA ILE A 559 22.73 28.21 13.30
C ILE A 559 21.90 27.83 12.08
N GLU A 560 21.05 26.80 12.23
CA GLU A 560 20.24 26.26 11.14
C GLU A 560 18.81 26.02 11.59
N THR A 561 17.89 26.04 10.62
CA THR A 561 16.46 25.78 10.84
C THR A 561 15.95 24.81 9.79
N SER A 562 15.26 23.76 10.22
CA SER A 562 14.68 22.76 9.34
C SER A 562 13.45 23.29 8.57
N PRO A 563 13.05 22.61 7.47
CA PRO A 563 11.66 22.72 7.00
C PRO A 563 10.69 22.24 8.10
N PRO A 564 9.40 22.62 8.03
CA PRO A 564 8.42 22.15 8.99
C PRO A 564 8.15 20.64 8.80
N ALA A 565 8.08 19.90 9.91
CA ALA A 565 7.76 18.47 9.91
C ALA A 565 6.34 18.18 9.38
N SER A 566 5.44 19.15 9.48
CA SER A 566 4.13 19.10 8.85
C SER A 566 3.83 20.42 8.14
N ILE A 567 3.48 20.33 6.86
CA ILE A 567 3.01 21.46 6.05
C ILE A 567 1.86 22.23 6.75
N ALA A 568 0.93 21.51 7.40
CA ALA A 568 -0.20 22.12 8.09
C ALA A 568 0.15 22.75 9.46
N ARG A 569 1.41 22.60 9.93
CA ARG A 569 1.86 23.09 11.25
C ARG A 569 3.25 23.71 11.10
N PRO A 570 3.36 24.96 10.61
CA PRO A 570 4.64 25.58 10.30
C PRO A 570 5.58 25.73 11.50
N ASN A 571 5.06 25.72 12.73
CA ASN A 571 5.85 25.81 13.97
C ASN A 571 6.49 24.46 14.38
N THR A 572 6.29 23.39 13.61
CA THR A 572 6.94 22.09 13.84
C THR A 572 8.33 22.03 13.18
N ARG A 573 9.18 23.00 13.49
CA ARG A 573 10.57 23.08 12.97
C ARG A 573 11.56 22.62 14.03
N LEU A 574 12.67 22.07 13.57
CA LEU A 574 13.82 21.71 14.38
C LEU A 574 14.94 22.73 14.12
N LEU A 575 15.60 23.15 15.18
CA LEU A 575 16.69 24.12 15.16
C LEU A 575 18.00 23.39 15.48
N LEU A 576 19.08 23.76 14.81
CA LEU A 576 20.43 23.47 15.28
C LEU A 576 20.93 24.69 16.06
N VAL A 577 21.27 24.47 17.33
CA VAL A 577 21.76 25.51 18.24
C VAL A 577 23.19 25.15 18.65
N ARG A 578 24.09 26.13 18.62
CA ARG A 578 25.42 25.99 19.22
C ARG A 578 25.46 26.69 20.55
N ILE A 579 25.93 25.99 21.58
CA ILE A 579 26.17 26.53 22.91
C ILE A 579 27.68 26.77 23.03
N ALA A 580 28.06 28.04 23.16
CA ALA A 580 29.46 28.43 23.33
C ALA A 580 29.95 28.15 24.75
N GLU A 581 31.27 28.02 24.92
CA GLU A 581 31.90 28.09 26.24
C GLU A 581 31.56 29.43 26.90
N ARG A 582 31.40 29.43 28.24
CA ARG A 582 31.27 30.69 28.97
C ARG A 582 32.62 31.40 28.88
N ALA A 583 32.61 32.68 28.50
CA ALA A 583 33.77 33.52 28.72
C ALA A 583 34.05 33.52 30.23
N GLY A 584 35.24 33.03 30.60
CA GLY A 584 35.69 32.94 31.99
C GLY A 584 35.91 34.30 32.63
#